data_AF-A0A832DH59-F1
#
_entry.id   AF-A0A832DH59-F1
#
_cell.length_a   1.000
_cell.length_b   1.000
_cell.length_c   1.000
_cell.angle_alpha   90.00
_cell.angle_beta   90.00
_cell.angle_gamma   90.00
#
_symmetry.space_group_name_H-M   'P 1'
#
loop_
_entity.id
_entity.type
_entity.pdbx_description
1 polymer ?
#
loop_
_entity_poly.entity_id
_entity_poly.type
_entity_poly.pdbx_seq_one_letter_code
_entity_poly.pdbx_strand_id
1 'polypeptide(L)'
;MDKTATARRLRRDQTLAERTLWTLVRNRRLGGFRFLRQVAIDRYFADFVCEAAKLIVELDGPAHDGREDYDARRTQTLELFGYIVVRFRNERVLADPGGVGEDILAVLRSDRL
;
A
#
# COMPACT_ATOMS: atom_id res chain seq x y z
N MET A 1 -5.75 2.64 21.42
CA MET A 1 -5.31 1.45 20.64
C MET A 1 -3.82 1.60 20.39
N ASP A 2 -3.00 0.62 20.78
CA ASP A 2 -1.55 0.68 20.52
C ASP A 2 -1.29 0.41 19.03
N LYS A 3 -0.90 1.49 18.32
CA LYS A 3 -0.63 1.44 16.87
C LYS A 3 0.60 0.58 16.56
N THR A 4 1.59 0.54 17.45
CA THR A 4 2.81 -0.24 17.27
C THR A 4 2.54 -1.73 17.41
N ALA A 5 1.78 -2.14 18.42
CA ALA A 5 1.35 -3.53 18.58
C ALA A 5 0.50 -4.00 17.38
N THR A 6 -0.40 -3.15 16.91
CA THR A 6 -1.26 -3.44 15.74
C THR A 6 -0.43 -3.63 14.47
N ALA A 7 0.48 -2.70 14.17
CA ALA A 7 1.38 -2.81 13.01
C ALA A 7 2.26 -4.06 13.06
N ARG A 8 2.75 -4.45 14.25
CA ARG A 8 3.52 -5.69 14.44
C ARG A 8 2.70 -6.93 14.12
N ARG A 9 1.45 -6.98 14.61
CA ARG A 9 0.52 -8.08 14.30
C ARG A 9 0.25 -8.18 12.80
N LEU A 10 -0.10 -7.07 12.15
CA LEU A 10 -0.37 -7.05 10.70
C LEU A 10 0.84 -7.52 9.88
N ARG A 11 2.06 -7.15 10.28
CA ARG A 11 3.29 -7.63 9.60
C ARG A 11 3.55 -9.13 9.79
N ARG A 12 3.05 -9.73 10.87
CA ARG A 12 3.14 -11.17 11.12
C ARG A 12 2.08 -11.92 10.32
N ASP A 13 0.88 -11.36 10.23
CA ASP A 13 -0.30 -12.02 9.66
C ASP A 13 -0.57 -11.63 8.20
N GLN A 14 0.49 -11.26 7.46
CA GLN A 14 0.35 -10.84 6.07
C GLN A 14 -0.22 -11.94 5.18
N THR A 15 -1.09 -11.52 4.26
CA THR A 15 -1.56 -12.31 3.13
C THR A 15 -0.41 -12.67 2.17
N LEU A 16 -0.67 -13.62 1.26
CA LEU A 16 0.32 -13.97 0.24
C LEU A 16 0.64 -12.79 -0.68
N ALA A 17 -0.36 -12.02 -1.09
CA ALA A 17 -0.19 -10.85 -1.95
C ALA A 17 0.70 -9.78 -1.29
N GLU A 18 0.47 -9.47 -0.01
CA GLU A 18 1.32 -8.54 0.73
C GLU A 18 2.76 -9.04 0.86
N ARG A 19 2.98 -10.34 1.09
CA ARG A 19 4.34 -10.90 1.14
C ARG A 19 5.05 -10.80 -0.22
N THR A 20 4.31 -11.06 -1.30
CA THR A 20 4.79 -10.93 -2.68
C THR A 20 5.18 -9.48 -2.97
N LEU A 21 4.29 -8.52 -2.73
CA LEU A 21 4.60 -7.10 -2.96
C LEU A 21 5.73 -6.61 -2.05
N TRP A 22 5.78 -7.03 -0.79
CA TRP A 22 6.87 -6.67 0.11
C TRP A 22 8.23 -7.12 -0.42
N THR A 23 8.31 -8.29 -1.06
CA THR A 23 9.54 -8.79 -1.67
C THR A 23 10.01 -7.92 -2.84
N LEU A 24 9.07 -7.35 -3.60
CA LEU A 24 9.36 -6.42 -4.69
C LEU A 24 9.88 -5.06 -4.19
N VAL A 25 9.26 -4.50 -3.14
CA VAL A 25 9.52 -3.10 -2.74
C VAL A 25 10.53 -2.92 -1.62
N ARG A 26 10.76 -3.96 -0.78
CA ARG A 26 11.67 -3.86 0.37
C ARG A 26 13.08 -3.48 -0.03
N ASN A 27 13.84 -2.91 0.90
CA ASN A 27 15.27 -2.58 0.70
C ASN A 27 15.52 -1.73 -0.56
N ARG A 28 14.58 -0.85 -0.93
CA ARG A 28 14.69 0.04 -2.09
C ARG A 28 14.82 -0.70 -3.44
N ARG A 29 14.36 -1.95 -3.50
CA ARG A 29 14.46 -2.79 -4.71
C ARG A 29 13.63 -2.25 -5.88
N LEU A 30 12.53 -1.57 -5.60
CA LEU A 30 11.70 -0.95 -6.64
C LEU A 30 12.20 0.47 -6.94
N GLY A 31 13.05 0.60 -7.96
CA GLY A 31 13.52 1.88 -8.49
C GLY A 31 14.27 2.78 -7.49
N GLY A 32 14.80 2.22 -6.39
CA GLY A 32 15.49 2.99 -5.35
C GLY A 32 14.58 3.64 -4.30
N PHE A 33 13.25 3.51 -4.44
CA PHE A 33 12.28 4.13 -3.54
C PHE A 33 12.13 3.35 -2.23
N ARG A 34 12.09 4.07 -1.11
CA ARG A 34 11.90 3.45 0.21
C ARG A 34 10.41 3.23 0.47
N PHE A 35 10.03 1.97 0.64
CA PHE A 35 8.71 1.59 1.12
C PHE A 35 8.74 1.12 2.58
N LEU A 36 7.72 1.53 3.32
CA LEU A 36 7.33 0.98 4.61
C LEU A 36 6.08 0.13 4.42
N ARG A 37 5.82 -0.81 5.33
CA ARG A 37 4.61 -1.65 5.31
C ARG A 37 3.83 -1.56 6.61
N GLN A 38 2.51 -1.66 6.52
CA GLN A 38 1.57 -1.64 7.63
C GLN A 38 1.80 -0.41 8.51
N VAL A 39 1.65 0.77 7.90
CA VAL A 39 1.92 2.08 8.51
C VAL A 39 0.62 2.68 9.03
N ALA A 40 0.62 3.09 10.29
CA ALA A 40 -0.53 3.81 10.85
C ALA A 40 -0.52 5.27 10.38
N ILE A 41 -1.57 5.68 9.68
CA ILE A 41 -1.82 7.06 9.26
C ILE A 41 -3.17 7.48 9.83
N ASP A 42 -3.16 8.46 10.74
CA ASP A 42 -4.31 8.80 11.58
C ASP A 42 -4.90 7.54 12.26
N ARG A 43 -6.14 7.17 11.96
CA ARG A 43 -6.83 5.98 12.47
C ARG A 43 -6.74 4.76 11.57
N TYR A 44 -6.13 4.89 10.40
CA TYR A 44 -6.04 3.85 9.37
C TYR A 44 -4.66 3.20 9.37
N PHE A 45 -4.60 1.98 8.83
CA PHE A 45 -3.35 1.31 8.49
C PHE A 45 -3.30 1.16 6.98
N ALA A 46 -2.23 1.67 6.38
CA ALA A 46 -1.93 1.52 4.97
C ALA A 46 -0.98 0.33 4.77
N ASP A 47 -1.26 -0.51 3.78
CA ASP A 47 -0.48 -1.72 3.54
C ASP A 47 0.97 -1.41 3.19
N PHE A 48 1.19 -0.46 2.27
CA PHE A 48 2.51 0.04 1.90
C PHE A 48 2.52 1.54 1.69
N VAL A 49 3.63 2.18 2.10
CA VAL A 49 3.79 3.64 2.00
C VAL A 49 5.19 3.99 1.52
N CYS A 50 5.29 4.80 0.47
CA CYS A 50 6.49 5.54 0.13
C CYS A 50 6.34 7.00 0.61
N GLU A 51 6.85 7.29 1.81
CA GLU A 51 6.64 8.60 2.45
C GLU A 51 7.21 9.76 1.63
N ALA A 52 8.39 9.56 1.01
CA ALA A 52 9.07 10.60 0.24
C ALA A 52 8.30 11.01 -1.03
N ALA A 53 7.57 10.06 -1.62
CA ALA A 53 6.74 10.30 -2.81
C ALA A 53 5.26 10.44 -2.46
N LYS A 54 4.91 10.49 -1.15
CA LYS A 54 3.53 10.51 -0.68
C LYS A 54 2.62 9.49 -1.38
N LEU A 55 3.12 8.29 -1.63
CA LEU A 55 2.36 7.22 -2.27
C LEU A 55 1.95 6.16 -1.25
N ILE A 56 0.68 5.79 -1.26
CA ILE A 56 0.11 4.63 -0.58
C ILE A 56 -0.27 3.58 -1.60
N VAL A 57 0.10 2.33 -1.35
CA VAL A 57 -0.32 1.16 -2.13
C VAL A 57 -1.11 0.23 -1.21
N GLU A 58 -2.37 -0.01 -1.54
CA GLU A 58 -3.26 -0.95 -0.82
C GLU A 58 -3.50 -2.21 -1.65
N LEU A 59 -3.67 -3.33 -0.96
CA LEU A 59 -3.97 -4.61 -1.58
C LEU A 59 -5.38 -5.08 -1.20
N ASP A 60 -6.29 -5.03 -2.18
CA ASP A 60 -7.67 -5.45 -1.97
C ASP A 60 -7.83 -6.95 -2.25
N GLY A 61 -8.30 -7.69 -1.25
CA GLY A 61 -8.75 -9.07 -1.42
C GLY A 61 -10.28 -9.17 -1.57
N PRO A 62 -10.82 -10.37 -1.82
CA PRO A 62 -12.27 -10.59 -1.95
C PRO A 62 -13.10 -10.12 -0.73
N ALA A 63 -12.48 -10.03 0.45
CA ALA A 63 -13.11 -9.51 1.67
C ALA A 63 -13.23 -7.97 1.74
N HIS A 64 -12.74 -7.26 0.71
CA HIS A 64 -12.89 -5.82 0.50
C HIS A 64 -14.04 -5.48 -0.46
N ASP A 65 -14.54 -6.44 -1.25
CA ASP A 65 -15.74 -6.25 -2.07
C ASP A 65 -16.94 -5.99 -1.14
N GLY A 66 -17.50 -4.78 -1.17
CA GLY A 66 -18.66 -4.37 -0.37
C GLY A 66 -18.39 -3.43 0.82
N ARG A 67 -17.19 -2.84 0.95
CA ARG A 67 -16.90 -1.77 1.96
C ARG A 67 -16.79 -0.36 1.37
N GLU A 68 -17.44 -0.10 0.24
CA GLU A 68 -17.29 1.12 -0.58
C GLU A 68 -17.47 2.43 0.23
N ASP A 69 -18.45 2.49 1.15
CA ASP A 69 -18.69 3.70 1.96
C ASP A 69 -17.63 3.95 3.04
N TYR A 70 -17.07 2.88 3.62
CA TYR A 70 -15.93 2.98 4.54
C TYR A 70 -14.66 3.41 3.78
N ASP A 71 -14.62 3.12 2.49
CA ASP A 71 -13.48 3.28 1.61
C ASP A 71 -13.32 4.72 1.10
N ALA A 72 -14.42 5.39 0.76
CA ALA A 72 -14.39 6.77 0.27
C ALA A 72 -13.88 7.76 1.34
N ARG A 73 -14.39 7.67 2.58
CA ARG A 73 -13.92 8.50 3.70
C ARG A 73 -12.48 8.21 4.08
N ARG A 74 -12.05 6.94 4.01
CA ARG A 74 -10.66 6.54 4.26
C ARG A 74 -9.75 7.19 3.23
N THR A 75 -10.06 7.01 1.96
CA THR A 75 -9.28 7.53 0.84
C THR A 75 -9.18 9.06 0.92
N GLN A 76 -10.31 9.76 1.10
CA GLN A 76 -10.32 11.21 1.28
C GLN A 76 -9.47 11.67 2.47
N THR A 77 -9.53 10.95 3.60
CA THR A 77 -8.70 11.30 4.77
C THR A 77 -7.21 11.18 4.46
N LEU A 78 -6.80 10.11 3.76
CA LEU A 78 -5.40 9.89 3.39
C LEU A 78 -4.92 10.92 2.35
N GLU A 79 -5.78 11.27 1.40
CA GLU A 79 -5.52 12.33 0.41
C GLU A 79 -5.38 13.71 1.06
N LEU A 80 -6.14 14.02 2.11
CA LEU A 80 -5.97 15.24 2.91
C LEU A 80 -4.61 15.31 3.61
N PHE A 81 -3.97 14.15 3.89
CA PHE A 81 -2.58 14.10 4.36
C PHE A 81 -1.54 14.21 3.23
N GLY A 82 -2.00 14.49 2.00
CA GLY A 82 -1.21 14.68 0.80
C GLY A 82 -0.81 13.39 0.11
N TYR A 83 -1.43 12.25 0.44
CA TYR A 83 -1.09 10.97 -0.17
C TYR A 83 -1.90 10.69 -1.44
N ILE A 84 -1.22 10.20 -2.47
CA ILE A 84 -1.87 9.46 -3.57
C ILE A 84 -2.10 8.03 -3.10
N VAL A 85 -3.30 7.49 -3.33
CA VAL A 85 -3.66 6.11 -2.97
C VAL A 85 -3.90 5.31 -4.25
N VAL A 86 -3.14 4.24 -4.45
CA VAL A 86 -3.36 3.26 -5.54
C VAL A 86 -3.69 1.90 -4.95
N ARG A 87 -4.55 1.16 -5.65
CA ARG A 87 -5.09 -0.13 -5.17
C ARG A 87 -4.85 -1.21 -6.20
N PHE A 88 -4.43 -2.37 -5.73
CA PHE A 88 -4.26 -3.56 -6.56
C PHE A 88 -5.06 -4.72 -5.98
N ARG A 89 -5.79 -5.43 -6.83
CA ARG A 89 -6.39 -6.70 -6.44
C ARG A 89 -5.32 -7.72 -6.12
N ASN A 90 -5.53 -8.52 -5.07
CA ASN A 90 -4.62 -9.58 -4.65
C ASN A 90 -4.29 -10.54 -5.79
N GLU A 91 -5.28 -10.90 -6.62
CA GLU A 91 -5.09 -11.80 -7.76
C GLU A 91 -4.12 -11.20 -8.78
N ARG A 92 -4.15 -9.88 -8.99
CA ARG A 92 -3.23 -9.19 -9.91
C ARG A 92 -1.80 -9.21 -9.37
N VAL A 93 -1.63 -8.92 -8.08
CA VAL A 93 -0.30 -8.94 -7.43
C VAL A 93 0.33 -10.33 -7.50
N LEU A 94 -0.48 -11.38 -7.40
CA LEU A 94 0.01 -12.76 -7.45
C LEU A 94 0.26 -13.24 -8.88
N ALA A 95 -0.60 -12.87 -9.83
CA ALA A 95 -0.50 -13.29 -11.22
C ALA A 95 0.61 -12.58 -11.98
N ASP A 96 0.78 -11.27 -11.75
CA ASP A 96 1.80 -10.45 -12.41
C ASP A 96 2.43 -9.44 -11.43
N PRO A 97 3.32 -9.91 -10.54
CA PRO A 97 4.02 -9.04 -9.61
C PRO A 97 4.92 -8.00 -10.34
N GLY A 98 5.44 -8.37 -11.51
CA GLY A 98 6.32 -7.51 -12.32
C GLY A 98 5.57 -6.29 -12.86
N GLY A 99 4.45 -6.51 -13.53
CA GLY A 99 3.61 -5.43 -14.06
C GLY A 99 3.03 -4.54 -12.95
N VAL A 100 2.67 -5.10 -11.79
CA VAL A 100 2.31 -4.28 -10.61
C VAL A 100 3.46 -3.38 -10.17
N GLY A 101 4.69 -3.89 -10.19
CA GLY A 101 5.88 -3.08 -9.92
C GLY A 101 6.08 -1.95 -10.93
N GLU A 102 5.86 -2.21 -12.21
CA GLU A 102 5.94 -1.21 -13.28
C GLU A 102 4.88 -0.11 -13.11
N ASP A 103 3.63 -0.47 -12.81
CA ASP A 103 2.56 0.49 -12.52
C ASP A 103 2.91 1.40 -11.34
N ILE A 104 3.42 0.82 -10.25
CA ILE A 104 3.86 1.61 -9.08
C ILE A 104 4.98 2.58 -9.48
N LEU A 105 5.95 2.13 -10.30
CA LEU A 105 7.03 2.99 -10.80
C LEU A 105 6.51 4.11 -11.71
N ALA A 106 5.50 3.85 -12.53
CA ALA A 106 4.89 4.86 -13.38
C ALA A 106 4.26 5.99 -12.54
N VAL A 107 3.55 5.63 -11.46
CA VAL A 107 2.98 6.61 -10.52
C VAL A 107 4.08 7.40 -9.82
N LEU A 108 5.08 6.72 -9.25
CA LEU A 108 6.22 7.34 -8.56
C LEU A 108 7.03 8.32 -9.43
N ARG A 109 7.01 8.15 -10.76
CA ARG A 109 7.74 9.00 -11.71
C ARG A 109 6.89 10.17 -12.22
N SER A 110 5.58 10.00 -12.29
CA SER A 110 4.66 11.05 -12.73
C SER A 110 4.55 12.20 -11.72
N ASP A 111 4.73 11.91 -10.43
CA ASP A 111 4.63 12.87 -9.32
C ASP A 111 5.92 13.69 -9.07
N ARG A 112 6.88 13.63 -10.00
CA ARG A 112 8.14 14.42 -9.98
C ARG A 112 8.15 15.57 -11.00
N LEU A 113 7.00 15.92 -11.58
CA LEU A 113 6.83 17.07 -12.48
C LEU A 113 6.18 18.25 -11.76
#